data_AF-A0A4V2W3Q7-F1
#
_entry.id   AF-A0A4V2W3Q7-F1
#
_cell.length_a   1.000
_cell.length_b   1.000
_cell.length_c   1.000
_cell.angle_alpha   90.00
_cell.angle_beta   90.00
_cell.angle_gamma   90.00
#
_symmetry.space_group_name_H-M   'P 1'
#
loop_
_entity.id
_entity.type
_entity.pdbx_description
1 polymer ?
#
loop_
_entity_poly.entity_id
_entity_poly.type
_entity_poly.pdbx_seq_one_letter_code
_entity_poly.pdbx_strand_id
1 'polypeptide(L)'
;MDDMVIVVIIVNLIYFVIWIGINKLRNSNITFIKEWDNGNEFYESLNENDKRIYWEQDTHILNRVLLIFFPFMNLALFLIDNKNYYWIICLVIGLILSCILGVLMSIKLRKRLE
;
A
#
# COMPACT_ATOMS: atom_id res chain seq x y z
N MET A 1 1.57 18.27 24.47
CA MET A 1 2.34 17.02 24.34
C MET A 1 1.39 15.83 24.42
N ASP A 2 0.49 15.78 25.40
CA ASP A 2 -0.46 14.66 25.57
C ASP A 2 -1.44 14.48 24.40
N ASP A 3 -2.00 15.57 23.85
CA ASP A 3 -2.97 15.46 22.73
C ASP A 3 -2.35 14.91 21.44
N MET A 4 -1.11 15.30 21.11
CA MET A 4 -0.42 14.82 19.91
C MET A 4 0.00 13.36 20.02
N VAL A 5 0.36 12.89 21.23
CA VAL A 5 0.62 11.47 21.48
C VAL A 5 -0.63 10.63 21.21
N ILE A 6 -1.81 11.10 21.66
CA ILE A 6 -3.09 10.44 21.40
C ILE A 6 -3.38 10.40 19.89
N VAL A 7 -3.18 11.51 19.17
CA VAL A 7 -3.36 11.57 17.71
C VAL A 7 -2.44 10.58 17.00
N VAL A 8 -1.16 10.51 17.38
CA VAL A 8 -0.20 9.56 16.80
C VAL A 8 -0.66 8.11 17.01
N ILE A 9 -1.13 7.77 18.22
CA ILE A 9 -1.65 6.44 18.51
C ILE A 9 -2.88 6.13 17.64
N ILE A 10 -3.84 7.04 17.56
CA ILE A 10 -5.06 6.86 16.76
C ILE A 10 -4.72 6.67 15.29
N VAL A 11 -3.87 7.51 14.71
CA VAL A 11 -3.50 7.42 13.29
C VAL A 11 -2.78 6.10 13.01
N ASN A 12 -1.85 5.66 13.87
CA ASN A 12 -1.17 4.38 13.71
C ASN A 12 -2.13 3.17 13.86
N LEU A 13 -3.10 3.24 14.77
CA LEU A 13 -4.13 2.21 14.91
C LEU A 13 -5.01 2.13 13.67
N ILE A 14 -5.49 3.26 13.16
CA ILE A 14 -6.28 3.33 11.91
C ILE A 14 -5.47 2.75 10.76
N TYR A 15 -4.20 3.14 10.63
CA TYR A 15 -3.30 2.63 9.62
C TYR A 15 -3.17 1.10 9.70
N PHE A 16 -2.95 0.57 10.90
CA PHE A 16 -2.83 -0.87 11.12
C PHE A 16 -4.13 -1.64 10.82
N VAL A 17 -5.29 -1.09 11.20
CA VAL A 17 -6.61 -1.67 10.88
C VAL A 17 -6.84 -1.69 9.38
N ILE A 18 -6.52 -0.61 8.66
CA ILE A 18 -6.60 -0.56 7.20
C ILE A 18 -5.69 -1.62 6.59
N TRP A 19 -4.44 -1.72 7.07
CA TRP A 19 -3.48 -2.69 6.56
C TRP A 19 -3.93 -4.14 6.76
N ILE A 20 -4.45 -4.48 7.95
CA ILE A 20 -5.04 -5.80 8.21
C ILE A 20 -6.26 -6.03 7.31
N GLY A 21 -7.13 -5.03 7.17
CA GLY A 21 -8.32 -5.11 6.33
C GLY A 21 -7.98 -5.44 4.88
N ILE A 22 -7.03 -4.70 4.30
CA ILE A 22 -6.51 -4.94 2.95
C ILE A 22 -5.96 -6.37 2.82
N ASN A 23 -5.10 -6.80 3.75
CA ASN A 23 -4.53 -8.15 3.71
C ASN A 23 -5.58 -9.25 3.84
N LYS A 24 -6.61 -9.05 4.67
CA LYS A 24 -7.71 -10.00 4.82
C LYS A 24 -8.56 -10.07 3.55
N LEU A 25 -8.83 -8.94 2.91
CA LEU A 25 -9.56 -8.88 1.64
C LEU A 25 -8.75 -9.56 0.52
N ARG A 26 -7.46 -9.24 0.40
CA ARG A 26 -6.56 -9.82 -0.61
C ARG A 26 -6.38 -11.33 -0.45
N ASN A 27 -6.36 -11.85 0.78
CA ASN A 27 -6.25 -13.29 1.03
C ASN A 27 -7.59 -14.02 1.13
N SER A 28 -8.71 -13.32 0.90
CA SER A 28 -10.02 -13.96 0.87
C SER A 28 -10.24 -14.74 -0.42
N ASN A 29 -11.20 -15.66 -0.39
CA ASN A 29 -11.64 -16.40 -1.58
C ASN A 29 -12.62 -15.60 -2.46
N ILE A 30 -12.75 -14.28 -2.24
CA ILE A 30 -13.68 -13.43 -2.99
C ILE A 30 -13.05 -13.12 -4.36
N THR A 31 -13.51 -13.83 -5.39
CA THR A 31 -13.05 -13.68 -6.79
C THR A 31 -13.31 -12.28 -7.35
N PHE A 32 -14.43 -11.64 -6.97
CA PHE A 32 -14.75 -10.27 -7.39
C PHE A 32 -13.65 -9.25 -7.04
N ILE A 33 -12.98 -9.41 -5.89
CA ILE A 33 -11.87 -8.51 -5.49
C ILE A 33 -10.68 -8.69 -6.43
N LYS A 34 -10.44 -9.91 -6.91
CA LYS A 34 -9.33 -10.22 -7.81
C LYS A 34 -9.51 -9.63 -9.20
N GLU A 35 -10.74 -9.67 -9.70
CA GLU A 35 -11.14 -9.18 -11.01
C GLU A 35 -11.13 -7.65 -11.07
N TRP A 36 -11.56 -6.96 -10.00
CA TRP A 36 -11.63 -5.50 -9.98
C TRP A 36 -10.27 -4.81 -9.88
N ASP A 37 -9.29 -5.43 -9.21
CA ASP A 37 -8.01 -4.79 -8.87
C ASP A 37 -7.00 -4.75 -10.05
N ASN A 38 -7.07 -5.69 -10.99
CA ASN A 38 -5.91 -6.00 -11.85
C ASN A 38 -5.99 -5.58 -13.31
N GLY A 39 -7.04 -4.85 -13.70
CA GLY A 39 -7.30 -4.57 -15.11
C GLY A 39 -7.62 -5.88 -15.83
N ASN A 40 -8.90 -6.25 -15.77
CA ASN A 40 -9.50 -7.52 -16.17
C ASN A 40 -8.79 -8.23 -17.33
N GLU A 41 -8.42 -7.51 -18.38
CA GLU A 41 -7.80 -8.04 -19.60
C GLU A 41 -6.43 -8.72 -19.39
N PHE A 42 -5.53 -8.17 -18.56
CA PHE A 42 -4.23 -8.81 -18.28
C PHE A 42 -4.38 -9.99 -17.32
N TYR A 43 -5.16 -9.83 -16.27
CA TYR A 43 -5.33 -10.91 -15.30
C TYR A 43 -6.01 -12.13 -15.94
N GLU A 44 -7.02 -11.90 -16.80
CA GLU A 44 -7.72 -12.97 -17.52
C GLU A 44 -6.90 -13.62 -18.63
N SER A 45 -5.86 -12.97 -19.16
CA SER A 45 -4.98 -13.58 -20.15
C SER A 45 -4.00 -14.62 -19.55
N LEU A 46 -3.78 -14.58 -18.23
CA LEU A 46 -2.90 -15.51 -17.52
C LEU A 46 -3.56 -16.89 -17.33
N ASN A 47 -2.75 -17.94 -17.35
CA ASN A 47 -3.21 -19.28 -16.94
C ASN A 47 -3.45 -19.35 -15.41
N GLU A 48 -4.14 -20.39 -14.94
CA GLU A 48 -4.50 -20.55 -13.52
C GLU A 48 -3.30 -20.52 -12.55
N ASN A 49 -2.15 -21.06 -12.95
CA ASN A 49 -0.97 -21.05 -12.10
C ASN A 49 -0.38 -19.64 -11.99
N ASP A 50 -0.31 -18.92 -13.11
CA ASP A 50 0.23 -17.57 -13.17
C ASP A 50 -0.73 -16.55 -12.55
N LYS A 51 -2.05 -16.74 -12.64
CA LYS A 51 -3.06 -15.97 -11.89
C LYS A 51 -2.78 -16.01 -10.39
N ARG A 52 -2.50 -17.20 -9.84
CA ARG A 52 -2.16 -17.36 -8.41
C ARG A 52 -0.85 -16.67 -8.06
N ILE A 53 0.21 -16.87 -8.85
CA ILE A 53 1.53 -16.26 -8.62
C ILE A 53 1.43 -14.74 -8.70
N TYR A 54 0.73 -14.23 -9.70
CA TYR A 54 0.48 -12.81 -9.89
C TYR A 54 -0.25 -12.23 -8.68
N TRP A 55 -1.35 -12.86 -8.26
CA TRP A 55 -2.15 -12.39 -7.11
C TRP A 55 -1.34 -12.32 -5.81
N GLU A 56 -0.52 -13.33 -5.54
CA GLU A 56 0.36 -13.37 -4.36
C GLU A 56 1.42 -12.26 -4.44
N GLN A 57 2.14 -12.16 -5.57
CA GLN A 57 3.20 -11.16 -5.73
C GLN A 57 2.66 -9.73 -5.74
N ASP A 58 1.52 -9.48 -6.37
CA ASP A 58 0.85 -8.19 -6.36
C ASP A 58 0.38 -7.80 -4.94
N THR A 59 -0.08 -8.76 -4.14
CA THR A 59 -0.40 -8.54 -2.73
C THR A 59 0.85 -8.14 -1.93
N HIS A 60 1.99 -8.76 -2.22
CA HIS A 60 3.27 -8.36 -1.64
C HIS A 60 3.72 -6.96 -2.08
N ILE A 61 3.45 -6.56 -3.32
CA ILE A 61 3.75 -5.21 -3.82
C ILE A 61 2.92 -4.18 -3.03
N LEU A 62 1.61 -4.40 -2.90
CA LEU A 62 0.73 -3.52 -2.12
C LEU A 62 1.20 -3.39 -0.66
N ASN A 63 1.58 -4.50 -0.04
CA ASN A 63 2.13 -4.49 1.31
C ASN A 63 3.43 -3.69 1.43
N ARG A 64 4.30 -3.74 0.42
CA ARG A 64 5.53 -2.92 0.38
C ARG A 64 5.23 -1.45 0.21
N VAL A 65 4.27 -1.09 -0.64
CA VAL A 65 3.82 0.31 -0.81
C VAL A 65 3.37 0.88 0.53
N LEU A 66 2.51 0.14 1.24
CA LEU A 66 2.06 0.51 2.58
C LEU A 66 3.26 0.67 3.53
N LEU A 67 4.09 -0.37 3.66
CA LEU A 67 5.26 -0.35 4.55
C LEU A 67 6.20 0.83 4.30
N ILE A 68 6.41 1.21 3.04
CA ILE A 68 7.25 2.35 2.64
C ILE A 68 6.59 3.67 3.00
N PHE A 69 5.27 3.80 2.86
CA PHE A 69 4.53 5.02 3.19
C PHE A 69 4.46 5.28 4.71
N PHE A 70 4.42 4.22 5.52
CA PHE A 70 4.30 4.29 6.99
C PHE A 70 5.31 5.22 7.70
N PRO A 71 6.63 5.17 7.43
CA PRO A 71 7.59 6.08 8.05
C PRO A 71 7.37 7.55 7.66
N PHE A 72 6.92 7.85 6.43
CA PHE A 72 6.61 9.22 6.01
C PHE A 72 5.40 9.78 6.77
N MET A 73 4.38 8.96 7.00
CA MET A 73 3.23 9.33 7.82
C MET A 73 3.66 9.69 9.25
N ASN A 74 4.47 8.84 9.88
CA ASN A 74 4.96 9.08 11.24
C ASN A 74 5.90 10.29 11.32
N LEU A 75 6.77 10.48 10.33
CA LEU A 75 7.61 11.67 10.22
C LEU A 75 6.78 12.95 10.04
N ALA A 76 5.71 12.90 9.25
CA ALA A 76 4.82 14.03 9.10
C ALA A 76 4.10 14.39 10.41
N LEU A 77 3.62 13.40 11.16
CA LEU A 77 3.04 13.62 12.49
C LEU A 77 4.04 14.25 13.46
N PHE A 78 5.29 13.79 13.45
CA PHE A 78 6.37 14.40 14.21
C PHE A 78 6.62 15.86 13.80
N LEU A 79 6.61 16.17 12.50
CA LEU A 79 6.75 17.54 12.01
C LEU A 79 5.57 18.43 12.42
N ILE A 80 4.35 17.90 12.45
CA ILE A 80 3.16 18.60 12.95
C ILE A 80 3.32 18.96 14.42
N ASP A 81 3.77 18.02 15.27
CA ASP A 81 4.00 18.27 16.70
C ASP A 81 5.03 19.38 16.92
N ASN A 82 6.04 19.45 16.05
CA ASN A 82 7.07 20.49 16.05
C ASN A 82 6.67 21.80 15.33
N LYS A 83 5.40 21.97 14.94
CA LYS A 83 4.88 23.14 14.21
C LYS A 83 5.65 23.43 12.90
N ASN A 84 6.19 22.39 12.27
CA ASN A 84 6.99 22.50 11.06
C ASN A 84 6.12 22.29 9.81
N TYR A 85 5.97 23.32 8.99
CA TYR A 85 5.13 23.32 7.79
C TYR A 85 5.57 22.34 6.69
N TYR A 86 6.79 21.77 6.77
CA TYR A 86 7.27 20.75 5.83
C TYR A 86 6.54 19.40 5.96
N TRP A 87 5.64 19.22 6.93
CA TRP A 87 4.85 17.99 7.10
C TRP A 87 4.07 17.61 5.82
N ILE A 88 3.51 18.59 5.10
CA ILE A 88 2.79 18.34 3.83
C ILE A 88 3.74 17.79 2.77
N ILE A 89 4.90 18.42 2.63
CA ILE A 89 5.92 18.02 1.64
C ILE A 89 6.42 16.61 1.96
N CYS A 90 6.63 16.29 3.24
CA CYS A 90 7.00 14.96 3.68
C CYS A 90 5.96 13.89 3.26
N LEU A 91 4.67 14.16 3.49
CA LEU A 91 3.59 13.24 3.09
C LEU A 91 3.52 13.06 1.57
N VAL A 92 3.61 14.17 0.82
CA VAL A 92 3.56 14.13 -0.65
C VAL A 92 4.72 13.33 -1.22
N ILE A 93 5.94 13.53 -0.71
CA ILE A 93 7.12 12.77 -1.11
C ILE A 93 6.93 11.28 -0.79
N GLY A 94 6.47 10.95 0.41
CA GLY A 94 6.19 9.57 0.80
C GLY A 94 5.18 8.88 -0.11
N LEU A 95 4.10 9.59 -0.43
CA LEU A 95 3.06 9.08 -1.34
C LEU A 95 3.64 8.84 -2.74
N ILE A 96 4.33 9.82 -3.32
CA ILE A 96 4.91 9.70 -4.66
C ILE A 96 5.93 8.55 -4.71
N LEU A 97 6.85 8.47 -3.75
CA LEU A 97 7.88 7.42 -3.73
C LEU A 97 7.27 6.02 -3.57
N SER A 98 6.32 5.86 -2.65
CA SER A 98 5.64 4.58 -2.44
C SER A 98 4.88 4.13 -3.71
N CYS A 99 4.16 5.05 -4.37
CA CYS A 99 3.47 4.78 -5.63
C CYS A 99 4.43 4.44 -6.78
N ILE A 100 5.51 5.20 -6.98
CA ILE A 100 6.49 4.93 -8.04
C ILE A 100 7.09 3.54 -7.86
N LEU A 101 7.47 3.17 -6.64
CA LEU A 101 8.00 1.84 -6.35
C LEU A 101 6.95 0.75 -6.61
N GLY A 102 5.70 0.97 -6.21
CA GLY A 102 4.59 0.06 -6.51
C GLY A 102 4.42 -0.18 -8.01
N VAL A 103 4.38 0.89 -8.81
CA VAL A 103 4.24 0.82 -10.27
C VAL A 103 5.44 0.13 -10.93
N LEU A 104 6.67 0.45 -10.51
CA LEU A 104 7.85 -0.22 -11.06
C LEU A 104 7.85 -1.72 -10.77
N MET A 105 7.45 -2.11 -9.55
CA MET A 105 7.34 -3.50 -9.17
C MET A 105 6.21 -4.22 -9.93
N SER A 106 5.07 -3.57 -10.16
CA SER A 106 3.94 -4.16 -10.90
C SER A 106 4.27 -4.35 -12.38
N ILE A 107 4.95 -3.38 -13.01
CA ILE A 107 5.45 -3.53 -14.39
C ILE A 107 6.45 -4.69 -14.48
N LYS A 108 7.38 -4.80 -13.52
CA LYS A 108 8.35 -5.90 -13.48
C LYS A 108 7.66 -7.25 -13.31
N LEU A 109 6.59 -7.30 -12.51
CA LEU A 109 5.78 -8.50 -12.32
C LEU A 109 5.08 -8.90 -13.63
N ARG A 110 4.43 -7.96 -14.31
CA ARG A 110 3.76 -8.20 -15.60
C ARG A 110 4.73 -8.76 -16.64
N LYS A 111 5.87 -8.09 -16.85
CA LYS A 111 6.92 -8.54 -17.78
C LYS A 111 7.53 -9.92 -17.48
N ARG A 112 7.34 -10.45 -16.27
CA ARG A 112 7.82 -11.77 -15.88
C ARG A 112 6.83 -12.88 -16.26
N LEU A 113 5.56 -12.53 -16.42
CA LEU A 113 4.44 -13.45 -16.65
C LEU A 113 3.88 -13.36 -18.08
N GLU A 114 4.24 -12.32 -18.83
CA GLU A 114 4.14 -12.27 -20.30
C GLU A 114 5.22 -13.13 -20.95
#